data_AF-A0A5T2H4U4-F1
#
_entry.id   AF-A0A5T2H4U4-F1
#
_cell.length_a   1.000
_cell.length_b   1.000
_cell.length_c   1.000
_cell.angle_alpha   90.00
_cell.angle_beta   90.00
_cell.angle_gamma   90.00
#
_symmetry.space_group_name_H-M   'P 1'
#
loop_
_entity.id
_entity.type
_entity.pdbx_description
1 polymer ?
#
loop_
_entity_poly.entity_id
_entity_poly.type
_entity_poly.pdbx_seq_one_letter_code
_entity_poly.pdbx_strand_id
1 'polypeptide(L)'
;MQEISQDTLNEAAKLAQSARITLWEIDLTQSGGDRYFFCNEANEKGEAVTWQGRKYDVYPVEGSGFEMNGKGAAARPSLKVSNLYGMVTGMVEDLHSLVGATVIRRIVYARFLDAVNFHSGNQEADPEQESVSR
;
A
#
# COMPACT_ATOMS: atom_id res chain seq x y z
N MET A 1 16.79 2.51 -8.68
CA MET A 1 16.93 3.05 -7.32
C MET A 1 15.54 3.47 -6.91
N GLN A 2 14.96 2.95 -5.83
CA GLN A 2 13.71 3.51 -5.31
C GLN A 2 14.00 4.94 -4.87
N GLU A 3 13.28 5.91 -5.41
CA GLU A 3 13.31 7.27 -4.88
C GLU A 3 12.46 7.27 -3.61
N ILE A 4 13.13 7.38 -2.47
CA ILE A 4 12.49 7.66 -1.18
C ILE A 4 12.75 9.14 -0.92
N SER A 5 11.70 9.91 -0.68
CA SER A 5 11.84 11.34 -0.43
C SER A 5 12.68 11.63 0.82
N GLN A 6 13.44 12.73 0.79
CA GLN A 6 14.31 13.14 1.90
C GLN A 6 13.52 13.34 3.19
N ASP A 7 12.27 13.82 3.12
CA ASP A 7 11.46 14.02 4.32
C ASP A 7 10.90 12.71 4.89
N THR A 8 10.64 11.73 4.04
CA THR A 8 10.34 10.35 4.46
C THR A 8 11.53 9.74 5.19
N LEU A 9 12.76 9.98 4.71
CA LEU A 9 13.99 9.56 5.40
C LEU A 9 14.18 10.31 6.73
N ASN A 10 13.91 11.61 6.75
CA ASN A 10 14.02 12.43 7.95
C ASN A 10 13.02 11.99 9.03
N GLU A 11 11.77 11.69 8.66
CA GLU A 11 10.75 11.15 9.59
C GLU A 11 11.19 9.82 10.19
N ALA A 12 11.75 8.91 9.38
CA ALA A 12 12.28 7.63 9.85
C ALA A 12 13.42 7.77 10.89
N ALA A 13 14.08 8.94 10.94
CA ALA A 13 15.15 9.24 11.89
C ALA A 13 14.67 9.98 13.15
N LYS A 14 13.39 10.39 13.24
CA LYS A 14 12.86 11.10 14.41
C LYS A 14 12.71 10.17 15.62
N LEU A 15 12.84 10.74 16.81
CA LEU A 15 12.61 10.06 18.10
C LEU A 15 11.13 9.72 18.32
N ALA A 16 10.24 10.62 17.91
CA ALA A 16 8.79 10.40 17.89
C ALA A 16 8.33 10.41 16.43
N GLN A 17 8.04 9.21 15.93
CA GLN A 17 7.58 9.01 14.55
C GLN A 17 6.07 8.87 14.54
N SER A 18 5.44 9.43 13.51
CA SER A 18 4.06 9.09 13.22
C SER A 18 3.93 7.62 12.79
N ALA A 19 2.71 7.08 12.85
CA ALA A 19 2.46 5.69 12.48
C ALA A 19 2.87 5.42 11.02
N ARG A 20 3.56 4.31 10.76
CA ARG A 20 3.94 3.89 9.42
C ARG A 20 2.83 3.03 8.83
N ILE A 21 2.15 3.54 7.81
CA ILE A 21 1.02 2.91 7.14
C ILE A 21 1.51 2.17 5.89
N THR A 22 1.03 0.94 5.70
CA THR A 22 1.33 0.14 4.51
C THR A 22 0.09 0.06 3.64
N LEU A 23 0.21 0.54 2.41
CA LEU A 23 -0.84 0.58 1.42
C LEU A 23 -0.51 -0.40 0.29
N TRP A 24 -1.51 -1.18 -0.11
CA TRP A 24 -1.39 -2.19 -1.14
C TRP A 24 -2.27 -1.85 -2.34
N GLU A 25 -1.70 -1.93 -3.52
CA GLU A 25 -2.40 -1.78 -4.79
C GLU A 25 -2.17 -3.05 -5.62
N ILE A 26 -3.25 -3.69 -6.04
CA ILE A 26 -3.22 -4.88 -6.91
C ILE A 26 -3.89 -4.49 -8.21
N ASP A 27 -3.10 -4.38 -9.28
CA ASP A 27 -3.55 -3.97 -10.60
C ASP A 27 -3.73 -5.20 -11.50
N LEU A 28 -5.00 -5.49 -11.86
CA LEU A 28 -5.38 -6.56 -12.78
C LEU A 28 -5.85 -6.02 -14.14
N THR A 29 -5.68 -4.73 -14.41
CA THR A 29 -6.21 -4.08 -15.63
C THR A 29 -5.63 -4.66 -16.92
N GLN A 30 -4.38 -5.15 -16.89
CA GLN A 30 -3.75 -5.82 -18.04
C GLN A 30 -4.46 -7.12 -18.43
N SER A 31 -5.16 -7.76 -17.49
CA SER A 31 -5.90 -9.00 -17.68
C SER A 31 -7.41 -8.77 -17.78
N GLY A 32 -7.85 -7.51 -17.93
CA GLY A 32 -9.26 -7.14 -18.03
C GLY A 32 -10.01 -7.04 -16.70
N GLY A 33 -9.31 -7.12 -15.56
CA GLY A 33 -9.87 -6.93 -14.23
C GLY A 33 -9.75 -5.50 -13.71
N ASP A 34 -10.19 -5.29 -12.47
CA ASP A 34 -10.10 -4.01 -11.78
C ASP A 34 -8.78 -3.82 -11.00
N ARG A 35 -8.61 -2.62 -10.46
CA ARG A 35 -7.54 -2.30 -9.51
C ARG A 35 -8.09 -2.25 -8.10
N TYR A 36 -7.44 -2.97 -7.19
CA TYR A 36 -7.82 -3.08 -5.79
C TYR A 36 -6.85 -2.33 -4.89
N PHE A 37 -7.37 -1.69 -3.85
CA PHE A 37 -6.60 -0.84 -2.93
C PHE A 37 -6.91 -1.25 -1.50
N PHE A 38 -5.91 -1.75 -0.77
CA PHE A 38 -6.08 -2.28 0.57
C PHE A 38 -5.12 -1.66 1.59
N CYS A 39 -5.58 -1.53 2.82
CA CYS A 39 -4.79 -1.17 4.00
C CYS A 39 -5.24 -2.07 5.16
N ASN A 40 -4.33 -2.43 6.07
CA ASN A 40 -4.73 -3.22 7.24
C ASN A 40 -5.32 -2.33 8.35
N GLU A 41 -4.95 -1.06 8.33
CA GLU A 41 -5.31 -0.08 9.34
C GLU A 41 -6.45 0.82 8.87
N ALA A 42 -7.36 1.15 9.80
CA ALA A 42 -8.30 2.24 9.59
C ALA A 42 -7.63 3.60 9.85
N ASN A 43 -8.15 4.65 9.23
CA ASN A 43 -7.75 6.03 9.55
C ASN A 43 -8.24 6.45 10.95
N GLU A 44 -7.94 7.68 11.37
CA GLU A 44 -8.32 8.19 12.71
C GLU A 44 -9.83 8.14 12.97
N LYS A 45 -10.65 8.19 11.92
CA LYS A 45 -12.12 8.15 11.96
C LYS A 45 -12.68 6.72 12.00
N GLY A 46 -11.84 5.69 11.94
CA GLY A 46 -12.27 4.31 11.81
C GLY A 46 -12.75 3.95 10.39
N GLU A 47 -12.37 4.74 9.37
CA GLU A 47 -12.75 4.55 7.97
C GLU A 47 -11.53 4.12 7.12
N ALA A 48 -11.77 3.85 5.83
CA ALA A 48 -10.71 3.59 4.85
C ALA A 48 -9.67 4.72 4.80
N VAL A 49 -8.40 4.35 4.72
CA VAL A 49 -7.31 5.32 4.53
C VAL A 49 -7.40 5.93 3.13
N THR A 50 -7.27 7.24 3.02
CA THR A 50 -7.16 7.93 1.73
C THR A 50 -5.72 8.36 1.50
N TRP A 51 -5.14 8.00 0.37
CA TRP A 51 -3.81 8.42 -0.05
C TRP A 51 -3.84 8.91 -1.50
N GLN A 52 -3.35 10.13 -1.76
CA GLN A 52 -3.37 10.76 -3.09
C GLN A 52 -4.79 10.77 -3.68
N GLY A 53 -5.80 11.07 -2.84
CA GLY A 53 -7.22 11.03 -3.21
C GLY A 53 -7.80 9.63 -3.48
N ARG A 54 -7.04 8.54 -3.31
CA ARG A 54 -7.49 7.16 -3.48
C ARG A 54 -7.82 6.52 -2.14
N LYS A 55 -8.99 5.89 -2.02
CA LYS A 55 -9.36 5.12 -0.83
C LYS A 55 -8.73 3.72 -0.86
N TYR A 56 -8.20 3.30 0.28
CA TYR A 56 -7.65 1.99 0.56
C TYR A 56 -8.54 1.32 1.60
N ASP A 57 -9.27 0.30 1.18
CA ASP A 57 -10.24 -0.38 2.04
C ASP A 57 -9.53 -1.16 3.14
N VAL A 58 -10.12 -1.15 4.33
CA VAL A 58 -9.61 -1.90 5.48
C VAL A 58 -9.81 -3.39 5.22
N TYR A 59 -8.75 -4.08 4.82
CA TYR A 59 -8.81 -5.46 4.38
C TYR A 59 -7.55 -6.24 4.79
N PRO A 60 -7.67 -7.47 5.33
CA PRO A 60 -6.50 -8.21 5.78
C PRO A 60 -5.58 -8.63 4.61
N VAL A 61 -4.38 -8.07 4.60
CA VAL A 61 -3.35 -8.31 3.59
C VAL A 61 -1.96 -8.31 4.22
N GLU A 62 -1.11 -9.26 3.86
CA GLU A 62 0.26 -9.37 4.34
C GLU A 62 1.19 -9.55 3.14
N GLY A 63 2.32 -8.84 3.09
CA GLY A 63 3.31 -9.07 2.06
C GLY A 63 4.74 -9.12 2.59
N SER A 64 5.55 -9.99 2.00
CA SER A 64 6.93 -10.26 2.40
C SER A 64 7.83 -10.41 1.16
N GLY A 65 9.15 -10.42 1.35
CA GLY A 65 10.10 -10.67 0.25
C GLY A 65 10.32 -9.50 -0.72
N PHE A 66 9.89 -8.29 -0.37
CA PHE A 66 10.10 -7.04 -1.13
C PHE A 66 11.50 -6.42 -0.88
N GLU A 67 12.51 -7.22 -0.57
CA GLU A 67 13.86 -6.74 -0.23
C GLU A 67 14.66 -6.42 -1.49
N MET A 68 15.43 -5.33 -1.47
CA MET A 68 16.31 -4.95 -2.59
C MET A 68 17.72 -5.48 -2.36
N ASN A 69 18.09 -6.57 -3.05
CA ASN A 69 19.45 -7.09 -3.03
C ASN A 69 20.27 -6.48 -4.17
N GLY A 70 21.25 -5.62 -3.83
CA GLY A 70 22.13 -4.98 -4.82
C GLY A 70 23.18 -5.90 -5.46
N LYS A 71 23.41 -7.09 -4.87
CA LYS A 71 24.25 -8.17 -5.40
C LYS A 71 23.64 -9.50 -4.95
N GLY A 72 22.85 -10.15 -5.80
CA GLY A 72 22.22 -11.44 -5.46
C GLY A 72 21.08 -11.84 -6.39
N ALA A 73 20.37 -12.90 -6.01
CA ALA A 73 19.15 -13.32 -6.70
C ALA A 73 18.06 -12.25 -6.61
N ALA A 74 17.24 -12.15 -7.67
CA ALA A 74 16.10 -11.25 -7.69
C ALA A 74 15.16 -11.50 -6.50
N ALA A 75 14.59 -10.42 -5.97
CA ALA A 75 13.59 -10.48 -4.91
C ALA A 75 12.43 -11.39 -5.32
N ARG A 76 11.90 -12.18 -4.37
CA ARG A 76 10.73 -13.03 -4.57
C ARG A 76 9.63 -12.57 -3.61
N PRO A 77 8.94 -11.47 -3.93
CA PRO A 77 7.86 -11.00 -3.09
C PRO A 77 6.71 -12.01 -3.07
N SER A 78 6.02 -12.07 -1.94
CA SER A 78 4.81 -12.86 -1.74
C SER A 78 3.75 -11.97 -1.11
N LEU A 79 2.52 -12.08 -1.58
CA LEU A 79 1.35 -11.39 -1.04
C LEU A 79 0.32 -12.43 -0.59
N LYS A 80 -0.15 -12.31 0.64
CA LYS A 80 -1.27 -13.07 1.20
C LYS A 80 -2.42 -12.11 1.40
N VAL A 81 -3.57 -12.45 0.82
CA VAL A 81 -4.79 -11.65 0.90
C VAL A 81 -5.87 -12.55 1.47
N SER A 82 -6.68 -12.04 2.39
CA SER A 82 -7.80 -12.80 2.92
C SER A 82 -8.79 -13.16 1.81
N ASN A 83 -9.37 -14.35 1.86
CA ASN A 83 -10.40 -14.79 0.92
C ASN A 83 -11.80 -14.66 1.53
N LEU A 84 -12.11 -13.51 2.14
CA LEU A 84 -13.43 -13.26 2.70
C LEU A 84 -14.47 -13.34 1.58
N TYR A 85 -15.56 -14.07 1.83
CA TYR A 85 -16.67 -14.25 0.89
C TYR A 85 -16.28 -14.83 -0.49
N GLY A 86 -15.12 -15.48 -0.60
CA GLY A 86 -14.68 -16.09 -1.86
C GLY A 86 -14.14 -15.11 -2.91
N MET A 87 -13.86 -13.86 -2.52
CA MET A 87 -13.38 -12.81 -3.42
C MET A 87 -12.17 -13.23 -4.27
N VAL A 88 -11.13 -13.78 -3.65
CA VAL A 88 -9.90 -14.18 -4.35
C VAL A 88 -10.15 -15.40 -5.23
N THR A 89 -11.00 -16.33 -4.77
CA THR A 89 -11.37 -17.51 -5.56
C THR A 89 -12.05 -17.12 -6.87
N GLY A 90 -13.05 -16.23 -6.82
CA GLY A 90 -13.74 -15.77 -8.04
C GLY A 90 -12.78 -15.06 -9.01
N MET A 91 -11.88 -14.22 -8.50
CA MET A 91 -10.87 -13.58 -9.35
C MET A 91 -9.93 -14.57 -10.03
N VAL A 92 -9.49 -15.61 -9.32
CA VAL A 92 -8.61 -16.65 -9.89
C VAL A 92 -9.31 -17.41 -11.02
N GLU A 93 -10.59 -17.70 -10.85
CA GLU A 93 -11.42 -18.38 -11.86
C GLU A 93 -11.63 -17.52 -13.12
N ASP A 94 -11.88 -16.22 -12.94
CA ASP A 94 -12.23 -15.31 -14.03
C ASP A 94 -10.99 -14.70 -14.74
N LEU A 95 -9.87 -14.52 -14.04
CA LEU A 95 -8.73 -13.70 -14.48
C LEU A 95 -7.43 -14.48 -14.62
N HIS A 96 -7.51 -15.66 -15.25
CA HIS A 96 -6.33 -16.49 -15.59
C HIS A 96 -5.38 -16.70 -14.40
N SER A 97 -5.93 -17.06 -13.24
CA SER A 97 -5.17 -17.25 -12.00
C SER A 97 -4.34 -16.03 -11.58
N LEU A 98 -4.80 -14.83 -11.94
CA LEU A 98 -4.15 -13.54 -11.64
C LEU A 98 -2.73 -13.40 -12.22
N VAL A 99 -2.39 -14.22 -13.22
CA VAL A 99 -1.09 -14.10 -13.91
C VAL A 99 -1.04 -12.75 -14.63
N GLY A 100 0.07 -12.04 -14.46
CA GLY A 100 0.25 -10.69 -15.01
C GLY A 100 -0.21 -9.56 -14.07
N ALA A 101 -0.79 -9.89 -12.91
CA ALA A 101 -1.08 -8.91 -11.87
C ALA A 101 0.17 -8.14 -11.43
N THR A 102 0.03 -6.82 -11.28
CA THR A 102 1.09 -5.99 -10.68
C THR A 102 0.70 -5.68 -9.24
N VAL A 103 1.62 -5.93 -8.30
CA VAL A 103 1.43 -5.59 -6.89
C VAL A 103 2.34 -4.42 -6.54
N ILE A 104 1.76 -3.36 -5.99
CA ILE A 104 2.48 -2.18 -5.54
C ILE A 104 2.28 -2.05 -4.03
N ARG A 105 3.40 -1.98 -3.31
CA ARG A 105 3.43 -1.67 -1.88
C ARG A 105 3.91 -0.25 -1.69
N ARG A 106 3.09 0.61 -1.09
CA ARG A 106 3.47 1.95 -0.68
C ARG A 106 3.58 1.99 0.84
N ILE A 107 4.64 2.59 1.33
CA ILE A 107 4.84 2.86 2.75
C ILE A 107 4.82 4.37 2.91
N VAL A 108 3.92 4.85 3.76
CA VAL A 108 3.69 6.27 4.04
C VAL A 108 3.61 6.49 5.54
N TYR A 109 4.13 7.60 6.03
CA TYR A 109 3.94 8.01 7.42
C TYR A 109 2.60 8.75 7.56
N ALA A 110 1.84 8.43 8.61
CA ALA A 110 0.49 8.94 8.81
C ALA A 110 0.40 10.47 8.71
N ARG A 111 1.42 11.19 9.21
CA ARG A 111 1.49 12.67 9.12
C ARG A 111 1.40 13.23 7.70
N PHE A 112 1.74 12.46 6.67
CA PHE A 112 1.71 12.92 5.28
C PHE A 112 0.40 12.59 4.58
N LEU A 113 -0.46 11.74 5.16
CA LEU A 113 -1.74 11.33 4.56
C LEU A 113 -2.66 12.52 4.28
N ASP A 114 -3.57 12.35 3.31
CA ASP A 114 -4.57 13.36 2.98
C ASP A 114 -5.37 13.83 4.21
N ALA A 115 -5.75 15.11 4.23
CA ALA A 115 -6.49 15.72 5.35
C ALA A 115 -7.79 15.00 5.73
N VAL A 116 -8.45 14.35 4.77
CA VAL A 116 -9.67 13.57 4.96
C VAL A 116 -9.52 12.45 6.01
N ASN A 117 -8.31 11.95 6.26
CA ASN A 117 -8.06 10.87 7.22
C ASN A 117 -8.23 11.29 8.70
N PHE A 118 -8.25 12.58 9.00
CA PHE A 118 -8.17 13.13 10.36
C PHE A 118 -9.41 13.96 10.70
N HIS A 119 -9.85 13.96 11.96
CA HIS A 119 -11.04 14.74 12.36
C HIS A 119 -10.82 16.24 12.16
N SER A 120 -9.61 16.73 12.43
CA SER A 120 -9.22 18.14 12.34
C SER A 120 -8.58 18.52 11.00
N GLY A 121 -8.58 17.62 10.02
CA GLY A 121 -7.77 17.78 8.80
C GLY A 121 -6.28 17.52 9.05
N ASN A 122 -5.46 17.77 8.02
CA ASN A 122 -4.00 17.62 8.11
C ASN A 122 -3.31 18.73 7.32
N GLN A 123 -2.52 19.56 8.00
CA GLN A 123 -1.73 20.63 7.37
C GLN A 123 -0.38 20.13 6.85
N GLU A 124 0.05 18.94 7.30
CA GLU A 124 1.31 18.31 6.94
C GLU A 124 1.13 17.30 5.80
N ALA A 125 -0.06 17.26 5.18
CA ALA A 125 -0.36 16.39 4.05
C ALA A 125 0.60 16.68 2.89
N ASP A 126 1.29 15.64 2.43
CA ASP A 126 2.26 15.75 1.35
C ASP A 126 2.22 14.47 0.50
N PRO A 127 1.63 14.53 -0.71
CA PRO A 127 1.42 13.36 -1.55
C PRO A 127 2.72 12.78 -2.14
N GLU A 128 3.85 13.48 -2.04
CA GLU A 128 5.15 13.03 -2.58
C GLU A 128 5.93 12.14 -1.59
N GLN A 129 5.45 12.04 -0.34
CA GLN A 129 6.17 11.36 0.74
C GLN A 129 5.78 9.88 0.85
N GLU A 130 6.36 9.07 -0.04
CA GLU A 130 6.17 7.62 -0.03
C GLU A 130 7.46 6.84 -0.33
N SER A 131 7.47 5.57 0.08
CA SER A 131 8.39 4.56 -0.41
C SER A 131 7.61 3.49 -1.17
N VAL A 132 7.92 3.28 -2.45
CA VAL A 132 7.14 2.42 -3.35
C VAL A 132 7.93 1.20 -3.83
N SER A 133 7.48 0.00 -3.48
CA SER A 133 7.98 -1.29 -4.01
C SER A 133 6.99 -1.87 -5.02
N ARG A 134 7.50 -2.48 -6.09
CA ARG A 134 6.73 -3.14 -7.17
C ARG A 134 7.29 -4.53 -7.41
#